data_AF-A0A151REW3-F1
#
_entry.id   AF-A0A151REW3-F1
#
_cell.length_a   1.000
_cell.length_b   1.000
_cell.length_c   1.000
_cell.angle_alpha   90.00
_cell.angle_beta   90.00
_cell.angle_gamma   90.00
#
_symmetry.space_group_name_H-M   'P 1'
#
loop_
_entity.id
_entity.type
_entity.pdbx_description
1 polymer ?
#
loop_
_entity_poly.entity_id
_entity_poly.type
_entity_poly.pdbx_seq_one_letter_code
_entity_poly.pdbx_strand_id
1 'polypeptide(L)'
;MVTHESTEDVTIRRVATHQRHYELFFKKESESIDKIFGRFQTILNDLKSLGTKFSKAQNNLKILDSLPKIWEPKATPISKAHDLKVLALDELLRALRVHEVHLNNKDHFKENDTISLKVVRPIKKKKKKGN
;
A
#
# COMPACT_ATOMS: atom_id res chain seq x y z
N MET A 1 -45.68 -4.81 -16.73
CA MET A 1 -44.77 -5.94 -16.99
C MET A 1 -43.35 -5.39 -16.83
N VAL A 2 -42.77 -5.52 -15.64
CA VAL A 2 -41.39 -5.05 -15.39
C VAL A 2 -40.48 -6.13 -15.97
N THR A 3 -39.72 -5.76 -16.99
CA THR A 3 -38.91 -6.67 -17.80
C THR A 3 -37.78 -7.26 -16.97
N HIS A 4 -37.72 -8.59 -16.91
CA HIS A 4 -36.65 -9.37 -16.26
C HIS A 4 -35.25 -8.95 -16.76
N GLU A 5 -35.19 -8.54 -18.03
CA GLU A 5 -34.00 -8.02 -18.72
C GLU A 5 -33.42 -6.76 -18.06
N SER A 6 -34.26 -5.82 -17.62
CA SER A 6 -33.80 -4.59 -16.95
C SER A 6 -33.15 -4.88 -15.59
N THR A 7 -33.57 -5.95 -14.90
CA THR A 7 -33.01 -6.34 -13.59
C THR A 7 -31.65 -7.03 -13.74
N GLU A 8 -31.49 -7.80 -14.81
CA GLU A 8 -30.26 -8.50 -15.16
C GLU A 8 -29.19 -7.51 -15.64
N ASP A 9 -29.55 -6.57 -16.51
CA ASP A 9 -28.69 -5.46 -16.95
C ASP A 9 -28.18 -4.60 -15.79
N VAL A 10 -29.06 -4.25 -14.85
CA VAL A 10 -28.67 -3.49 -13.65
C VAL A 10 -27.66 -4.29 -12.81
N THR A 11 -27.85 -5.60 -12.70
CA THR A 11 -26.93 -6.47 -11.95
C THR A 11 -25.58 -6.59 -12.63
N ILE A 12 -25.54 -6.77 -13.95
CA ILE A 12 -24.30 -6.82 -14.74
C ILE A 12 -23.51 -5.51 -14.59
N ARG A 13 -24.18 -4.36 -14.72
CA ARG A 13 -23.54 -3.05 -14.55
C ARG A 13 -22.97 -2.85 -13.15
N ARG A 14 -23.67 -3.33 -12.12
CA ARG A 14 -23.20 -3.28 -10.73
C ARG A 14 -21.97 -4.16 -10.54
N VAL A 15 -21.97 -5.40 -11.02
CA VAL A 15 -20.81 -6.29 -10.96
C VAL A 15 -19.60 -5.65 -11.64
N ALA A 16 -19.76 -5.17 -12.87
CA ALA A 16 -18.69 -4.52 -13.62
C ALA A 16 -18.10 -3.31 -12.89
N THR A 17 -18.96 -2.50 -12.25
CA THR A 17 -18.52 -1.34 -11.47
C THR A 17 -17.65 -1.75 -10.27
N HIS A 18 -18.09 -2.73 -9.48
CA HIS A 18 -17.34 -3.17 -8.30
C HIS A 18 -16.07 -3.93 -8.69
N GLN A 19 -16.10 -4.67 -9.80
CA GLN A 19 -14.92 -5.34 -10.33
C GLN A 19 -13.88 -4.32 -10.80
N ARG A 20 -14.30 -3.23 -11.45
CA ARG A 20 -13.41 -2.11 -11.78
C ARG A 20 -12.82 -1.46 -10.53
N HIS A 21 -13.61 -1.27 -9.47
CA HIS A 21 -13.09 -0.75 -8.19
C HIS A 21 -12.07 -1.70 -7.55
N TYR A 22 -12.28 -3.01 -7.66
CA TYR A 22 -11.30 -4.00 -7.25
C TYR A 22 -10.03 -3.87 -8.08
N GLU A 23 -10.12 -3.87 -9.41
CA GLU A 23 -8.98 -3.80 -10.33
C GLU A 23 -8.17 -2.50 -10.24
N LEU A 24 -8.83 -1.36 -10.00
CA LEU A 24 -8.17 -0.06 -9.84
C LEU A 24 -7.85 0.26 -8.38
N PHE A 25 -8.01 -0.70 -7.47
CA PHE A 25 -7.75 -0.49 -6.06
C PHE A 25 -6.28 -0.13 -5.82
N PHE A 26 -6.07 1.03 -5.20
CA PHE A 26 -4.76 1.53 -4.81
C PHE A 26 -4.85 2.23 -3.44
N LYS A 27 -3.78 2.15 -2.66
CA LYS A 27 -3.64 2.87 -1.40
C LYS A 27 -3.42 4.35 -1.68
N LYS A 28 -4.19 5.22 -1.02
CA LYS A 28 -3.94 6.68 -1.09
C LYS A 28 -2.76 7.08 -0.18
N GLU A 29 -2.07 8.16 -0.52
CA GLU A 29 -0.83 8.58 0.14
C GLU A 29 -1.00 8.77 1.66
N SER A 30 -2.06 9.47 2.08
CA SER A 30 -2.39 9.77 3.48
C SER A 30 -3.22 8.70 4.20
N GLU A 31 -3.46 7.56 3.57
CA GLU A 31 -4.33 6.54 4.11
C GLU A 31 -3.55 5.50 4.91
N SER A 32 -4.06 5.09 6.08
CA SER A 32 -3.44 4.03 6.87
C SER A 32 -3.76 2.64 6.32
N ILE A 33 -2.92 1.66 6.61
CA ILE A 33 -3.12 0.24 6.24
C ILE A 33 -4.50 -0.27 6.68
N ASP A 34 -4.98 0.14 7.85
CA ASP A 34 -6.32 -0.20 8.35
C ASP A 34 -7.45 0.35 7.48
N LYS A 35 -7.32 1.59 6.99
CA LYS A 35 -8.32 2.22 6.15
C LYS A 35 -8.39 1.60 4.76
N ILE A 36 -7.24 1.32 4.13
CA ILE A 36 -7.19 0.57 2.86
C ILE A 36 -7.84 -0.80 3.06
N PHE A 37 -7.53 -1.48 4.16
CA PHE A 37 -8.09 -2.80 4.43
C PHE A 37 -9.62 -2.77 4.55
N GLY A 38 -10.16 -1.81 5.30
CA GLY A 38 -11.61 -1.62 5.42
C GLY A 38 -12.27 -1.38 4.05
N ARG A 39 -11.71 -0.49 3.21
CA ARG A 39 -12.23 -0.26 1.85
C ARG A 39 -12.18 -1.52 0.98
N PHE A 40 -11.10 -2.29 1.08
CA PHE A 40 -10.92 -3.52 0.32
C PHE A 40 -11.96 -4.59 0.73
N GLN A 41 -12.21 -4.74 2.03
CA GLN A 41 -13.25 -5.63 2.55
C GLN A 41 -14.64 -5.22 2.08
N THR A 42 -14.96 -3.93 2.04
CA THR A 42 -16.24 -3.44 1.50
C THR A 42 -16.42 -3.89 0.04
N ILE A 43 -15.42 -3.66 -0.82
CA ILE A 43 -15.47 -4.08 -2.24
C ILE A 43 -15.67 -5.60 -2.37
N LEU A 44 -14.96 -6.39 -1.56
CA LEU A 44 -15.10 -7.85 -1.55
C LEU A 44 -16.49 -8.31 -1.09
N ASN A 45 -17.05 -7.66 -0.08
CA ASN A 45 -18.39 -7.96 0.42
C ASN A 45 -19.46 -7.63 -0.61
N ASP A 46 -19.33 -6.49 -1.29
CA ASP A 46 -20.24 -6.08 -2.35
C ASP A 46 -20.19 -7.07 -3.53
N LEU A 47 -18.99 -7.44 -3.99
CA LEU A 47 -18.80 -8.43 -5.06
C LEU A 47 -19.35 -9.80 -4.66
N LYS A 48 -19.11 -10.24 -3.41
CA LYS A 48 -19.63 -11.49 -2.86
C LYS A 48 -21.16 -11.50 -2.82
N SER A 49 -21.79 -10.38 -2.47
CA SER A 49 -23.25 -10.24 -2.47
C SER A 49 -23.86 -10.35 -3.87
N LEU A 50 -23.08 -10.02 -4.90
CA LEU A 50 -23.44 -10.12 -6.32
C LEU A 50 -23.03 -11.46 -6.96
N GLY A 51 -22.51 -12.41 -6.17
CA GLY A 51 -22.11 -13.75 -6.64
C GLY A 51 -20.66 -13.89 -7.10
N THR A 52 -19.87 -12.81 -7.12
CA THR A 52 -18.47 -12.81 -7.53
C THR A 52 -17.56 -13.02 -6.32
N LYS A 53 -16.68 -14.02 -6.37
CA LYS A 53 -15.72 -14.31 -5.29
C LYS A 53 -14.30 -14.40 -5.84
N PHE A 54 -13.37 -13.78 -5.13
CA PHE A 54 -11.95 -13.90 -5.40
C PHE A 54 -11.29 -14.88 -4.44
N SER A 55 -10.34 -15.65 -4.94
CA SER A 55 -9.53 -16.53 -4.11
C SER A 55 -8.67 -15.73 -3.13
N LYS A 56 -8.24 -16.39 -2.06
CA LYS A 56 -7.35 -15.77 -1.07
C LYS A 56 -6.05 -15.25 -1.71
N ALA A 57 -5.46 -16.04 -2.62
CA ALA A 57 -4.27 -15.64 -3.35
C ALA A 57 -4.48 -14.39 -4.21
N GLN A 58 -5.60 -14.31 -4.94
CA GLN A 58 -5.93 -13.12 -5.73
C GLN A 58 -6.06 -11.88 -4.84
N ASN A 59 -6.71 -12.01 -3.68
CA ASN A 59 -6.88 -10.90 -2.74
C ASN A 59 -5.57 -10.45 -2.11
N ASN A 60 -4.73 -11.40 -1.70
CA ASN A 60 -3.42 -11.10 -1.13
C ASN A 60 -2.51 -10.41 -2.15
N LEU A 61 -2.46 -10.93 -3.38
CA LEU A 61 -1.72 -10.30 -4.47
C LEU A 61 -2.26 -8.91 -4.77
N LYS A 62 -3.59 -8.77 -4.80
CA LYS A 62 -4.21 -7.48 -5.12
C LYS A 62 -3.88 -6.40 -4.09
N ILE A 63 -3.85 -6.74 -2.80
CA ILE A 63 -3.41 -5.81 -1.76
C ILE A 63 -1.95 -5.43 -1.96
N LEU A 64 -1.06 -6.40 -2.19
CA LEU A 64 0.37 -6.14 -2.39
C LEU A 64 0.63 -5.22 -3.59
N ASP A 65 -0.06 -5.46 -4.71
CA ASP A 65 0.05 -4.65 -5.94
C ASP A 65 -0.58 -3.25 -5.79
N SER A 66 -1.48 -3.07 -4.82
CA SER A 66 -2.14 -1.79 -4.54
C SER A 66 -1.31 -0.85 -3.68
N LEU A 67 -0.14 -1.28 -3.20
CA LEU A 67 0.74 -0.48 -2.35
C LEU A 67 1.69 0.39 -3.19
N PRO A 68 2.06 1.60 -2.72
CA PRO A 68 3.05 2.44 -3.39
C PRO A 68 4.44 1.80 -3.41
N LYS A 69 5.28 2.19 -4.37
CA LYS A 69 6.63 1.62 -4.58
C LYS A 69 7.53 1.62 -3.35
N ILE A 70 7.36 2.57 -2.42
CA ILE A 70 8.11 2.60 -1.15
C ILE A 70 7.91 1.33 -0.30
N TRP A 71 6.83 0.58 -0.55
CA TRP A 71 6.51 -0.69 0.11
C TRP A 71 7.13 -1.92 -0.57
N GLU A 72 7.72 -1.79 -1.78
CA GLU A 72 8.35 -2.90 -2.51
C GLU A 72 9.36 -3.73 -1.69
N PRO A 73 10.22 -3.12 -0.84
CA PRO A 73 11.16 -3.86 0.00
C PRO A 73 10.49 -4.82 0.99
N LYS A 74 9.21 -4.58 1.33
CA LYS A 74 8.42 -5.44 2.20
C LYS A 74 7.44 -6.32 1.43
N ALA A 75 6.83 -5.81 0.36
CA ALA A 75 5.88 -6.55 -0.47
C ALA A 75 6.54 -7.70 -1.23
N THR A 76 7.76 -7.50 -1.76
CA THR A 76 8.48 -8.51 -2.56
C THR A 76 8.84 -9.76 -1.75
N PRO A 77 9.43 -9.66 -0.54
CA PRO A 77 9.68 -10.84 0.28
C PRO A 77 8.40 -11.55 0.69
N ILE A 78 7.32 -10.83 1.00
CA ILE A 78 6.05 -11.48 1.38
C ILE A 78 5.49 -12.31 0.23
N SER A 79 5.50 -11.76 -1.00
CA SER A 79 5.07 -12.46 -2.21
C SER A 79 5.92 -13.70 -2.53
N LYS A 80 7.24 -13.65 -2.25
CA LYS A 80 8.18 -14.74 -2.53
C LYS A 80 8.30 -15.79 -1.43
N ALA A 81 8.15 -15.40 -0.17
CA ALA A 81 8.42 -16.25 0.99
C ALA A 81 7.18 -17.00 1.49
N HIS A 82 5.97 -16.47 1.22
CA HIS A 82 4.73 -17.08 1.67
C HIS A 82 3.92 -17.60 0.50
N ASP A 83 3.33 -18.79 0.66
CA ASP A 83 2.27 -19.23 -0.24
C ASP A 83 1.04 -18.33 -0.04
N LEU A 84 0.82 -17.42 -0.99
CA LEU A 84 -0.30 -16.48 -0.98
C LEU A 84 -1.66 -17.19 -0.94
N LYS A 85 -1.75 -18.49 -1.27
CA LYS A 85 -2.97 -19.30 -1.14
C LYS A 85 -3.27 -19.65 0.31
N VAL A 86 -2.24 -19.81 1.13
CA VAL A 86 -2.37 -20.24 2.54
C VAL A 86 -2.38 -19.03 3.47
N LEU A 87 -1.55 -18.02 3.18
CA LEU A 87 -1.36 -16.82 4.00
C LEU A 87 -2.69 -16.17 4.35
N ALA A 88 -3.01 -16.11 5.64
CA ALA A 88 -4.23 -15.48 6.12
C ALA A 88 -4.16 -13.97 5.88
N LEU A 89 -5.31 -13.38 5.55
CA LEU A 89 -5.41 -11.96 5.26
C LEU A 89 -5.03 -11.11 6.49
N ASP A 90 -5.39 -11.55 7.69
CA ASP A 90 -4.98 -10.93 8.96
C ASP A 90 -3.47 -10.98 9.21
N GLU A 91 -2.80 -12.04 8.74
CA GLU A 91 -1.35 -12.19 8.86
C GLU A 91 -0.64 -11.22 7.92
N LEU A 92 -1.11 -11.11 6.67
CA LEU A 92 -0.66 -10.09 5.73
C LEU A 92 -0.84 -8.68 6.33
N LEU A 93 -2.01 -8.40 6.91
CA LEU A 93 -2.32 -7.12 7.53
C LEU A 93 -1.36 -6.78 8.69
N ARG A 94 -1.07 -7.75 9.56
CA ARG A 94 -0.09 -7.58 10.65
C ARG A 94 1.30 -7.25 10.10
N ALA A 95 1.77 -7.97 9.08
CA ALA A 95 3.07 -7.71 8.47
C ALA A 95 3.17 -6.30 7.85
N LEU A 96 2.08 -5.82 7.23
CA LEU A 96 1.99 -4.49 6.64
C LEU A 96 1.94 -3.37 7.70
N ARG A 97 1.13 -3.52 8.76
CA ARG A 97 1.06 -2.54 9.86
C ARG A 97 2.41 -2.31 10.53
N VAL A 98 3.17 -3.38 10.77
CA VAL A 98 4.53 -3.24 11.34
C VAL A 98 5.41 -2.39 10.42
N HIS A 99 5.34 -2.61 9.10
CA HIS A 99 6.12 -1.82 8.15
C HIS A 99 5.66 -0.36 8.06
N GLU A 100 4.36 -0.09 8.18
CA GLU A 100 3.79 1.25 8.23
C GLU A 100 4.45 2.11 9.31
N VAL A 101 4.55 1.58 10.53
CA VAL A 101 5.17 2.26 11.67
C VAL A 101 6.64 2.56 11.38
N HIS A 102 7.37 1.63 10.77
CA HIS A 102 8.78 1.85 10.40
C HIS A 102 8.94 2.93 9.31
N LEU A 103 8.02 3.00 8.34
CA LEU A 103 8.05 4.04 7.31
C LEU A 103 7.73 5.41 7.90
N ASN A 104 6.69 5.51 8.74
CA ASN A 104 6.32 6.75 9.40
C ASN A 104 7.43 7.29 10.32
N ASN A 105 8.15 6.39 11.01
CA ASN A 105 9.30 6.75 11.83
C ASN A 105 10.49 7.22 10.97
N LYS A 106 10.75 6.60 9.80
CA LYS A 106 11.82 7.01 8.89
C LYS A 106 11.57 8.39 8.25
N ASP A 107 10.32 8.75 8.00
CA ASP A 107 9.95 10.08 7.51
C ASP A 107 10.34 11.17 8.53
N HIS A 108 10.13 10.90 9.83
CA HIS A 108 10.59 11.74 10.93
C HIS A 108 12.13 11.88 11.04
N PHE A 109 12.91 10.90 10.56
CA PHE A 109 14.37 11.01 10.53
C PHE A 109 14.89 11.70 9.27
N LYS A 110 14.14 11.67 8.15
CA LYS A 110 14.52 12.35 6.90
C LYS A 110 14.41 13.87 6.99
N GLU A 111 13.55 14.41 7.86
CA GLU A 111 13.45 15.86 8.11
C GLU A 111 14.66 16.41 8.88
N ASN A 112 15.35 15.58 9.68
CA ASN A 112 16.45 16.03 10.54
C ASN A 112 17.85 15.94 9.90
N ASP A 113 18.01 15.23 8.78
CA ASP A 113 19.32 15.04 8.10
C ASP A 113 19.60 16.07 6.99
N THR A 114 18.88 17.20 6.95
CA THR A 114 19.25 18.33 6.06
C THR A 114 20.23 19.31 6.71
N ILE A 115 20.72 19.02 7.92
CA ILE A 115 21.77 19.81 8.59
C ILE A 115 23.05 18.97 8.71
N SER A 116 23.76 18.77 7.59
CA SER A 116 25.24 18.68 7.56
C SER A 116 25.75 18.40 6.16
N LEU A 117 26.00 19.46 5.37
CA LEU A 117 27.16 19.50 4.47
C LEU A 117 27.48 20.95 4.05
N LYS A 118 27.83 21.80 5.02
CA LYS A 118 28.79 22.90 4.76
C LYS A 118 30.04 22.57 5.54
N VAL A 119 30.95 21.87 4.86
CA VAL A 119 32.35 21.67 5.22
C VAL A 119 32.90 22.95 5.85
N VAL A 120 33.12 22.92 7.16
CA VAL A 120 33.91 23.92 7.86
C VAL A 120 35.33 23.79 7.31
N ARG A 121 35.74 24.74 6.47
CA ARG A 121 37.13 24.85 6.03
C ARG A 121 37.98 25.22 7.26
N PRO A 122 39.03 24.45 7.60
CA PRO A 122 39.88 24.82 8.72
C PRO A 122 40.71 26.07 8.38
N ILE A 123 40.60 27.06 9.25
CA ILE A 123 41.40 28.29 9.27
C ILE A 123 42.88 27.89 9.49
N LYS A 124 43.73 28.02 8.48
CA LYS A 124 45.18 28.08 8.68
C LYS A 124 45.61 29.52 8.95
N LYS A 125 45.71 29.87 10.24
CA LYS A 125 46.58 30.96 10.70
C LYS A 125 48.04 30.55 10.42
N LYS A 126 48.78 31.34 9.65
CA LYS A 126 50.22 31.52 9.87
C LYS A 126 50.55 33.01 9.86
N LYS A 127 50.83 33.52 11.06
CA LYS A 127 51.54 34.78 11.31
C LYS A 127 53.01 34.42 11.60
N LYS A 128 53.92 35.34 11.24
CA LYS A 128 55.36 35.51 11.57
C LYS A 128 56.29 35.27 10.36
N LYS A 129 57.40 36.01 10.14
CA LYS A 129 57.99 37.29 10.62
C LYS A 129 59.39 37.34 9.94
N GLY A 130 59.87 38.50 9.51
CA GLY A 130 61.27 38.72 9.04
C GLY A 130 61.51 38.26 7.60
N ASN A 131 62.19 39.01 6.74
CA ASN A 131 63.38 39.85 6.92
C ASN A 131 63.24 41.16 6.15
#